data_AF-A0ABD5U070-F1
#
_entry.id   AF-A0ABD5U070-F1
#
_cell.length_a   1.000
_cell.length_b   1.000
_cell.length_c   1.000
_cell.angle_alpha   90.00
_cell.angle_beta   90.00
_cell.angle_gamma   90.00
#
_symmetry.space_group_name_H-M   'P 1'
#
loop_
_entity.id
_entity.type
_entity.pdbx_description
1 polymer ?
#
loop_
_entity_poly.entity_id
_entity_poly.type
_entity_poly.pdbx_seq_one_letter_code
_entity_poly.pdbx_strand_id
1 'polypeptide(L)'
;MGERVVQAYADYALTDEFQTALNELVTLADDEVPVIVCAEAVYWRCHRRIVANWLLTRGCEVVNIFETDRADEHELTRFAKVSDGRVTYPADES
;
A
#
# COMPACT_ATOMS: atom_id res chain seq x y z
N MET A 1 14.55 8.31 -12.66
CA MET A 1 14.09 6.93 -12.95
C MET A 1 12.69 6.80 -12.35
N GLY A 2 11.67 6.78 -13.19
CA GLY A 2 10.27 7.07 -12.78
C GLY A 2 9.67 5.99 -11.89
N GLU A 3 9.15 6.39 -10.74
CA GLU A 3 8.32 5.55 -9.89
C GLU A 3 7.01 5.24 -10.65
N ARG A 4 6.63 3.97 -10.76
CA ARG A 4 5.43 3.52 -11.49
C ARG A 4 4.57 2.65 -10.60
N VAL A 5 3.25 2.78 -10.70
CA VAL A 5 2.26 1.94 -9.99
C VAL A 5 1.72 0.82 -10.88
N VAL A 6 1.29 -0.27 -10.26
CA VAL A 6 0.61 -1.37 -10.95
C VAL A 6 -0.85 -0.96 -11.17
N GLN A 7 -1.17 -0.34 -12.31
CA GLN A 7 -2.49 0.30 -12.47
C GLN A 7 -3.67 -0.66 -12.38
N ALA A 8 -3.57 -1.86 -12.96
CA ALA A 8 -4.65 -2.85 -12.83
C ALA A 8 -4.96 -3.20 -11.36
N TYR A 9 -3.96 -3.19 -10.48
CA TYR A 9 -4.16 -3.40 -9.05
C TYR A 9 -4.68 -2.14 -8.35
N ALA A 10 -4.27 -0.94 -8.79
CA ALA A 10 -4.81 0.31 -8.28
C ALA A 10 -6.30 0.45 -8.59
N ASP A 11 -6.74 0.05 -9.79
CA ASP A 11 -8.14 0.01 -10.17
C ASP A 11 -8.92 -1.02 -9.35
N TYR A 12 -8.34 -2.22 -9.16
CA TYR A 12 -8.91 -3.23 -8.27
C TYR A 12 -9.06 -2.73 -6.83
N ALA A 13 -8.10 -1.92 -6.35
CA ALA A 13 -8.12 -1.38 -4.99
C ALA A 13 -9.29 -0.40 -4.73
N LEU A 14 -9.96 0.07 -5.79
CA LEU A 14 -11.17 0.90 -5.67
C LEU A 14 -12.46 0.08 -5.51
N THR A 15 -12.40 -1.24 -5.66
CA THR A 15 -13.56 -2.13 -5.50
C THR A 15 -13.96 -2.29 -4.04
N ASP A 16 -15.22 -2.66 -3.81
CA ASP A 16 -15.72 -2.96 -2.46
C ASP A 16 -15.11 -4.25 -1.90
N GLU A 17 -14.75 -5.19 -2.77
CA GLU A 17 -14.07 -6.43 -2.40
C GLU A 17 -12.71 -6.14 -1.76
N PHE A 18 -11.90 -5.31 -2.41
CA PHE A 18 -10.62 -4.88 -1.85
C PHE A 18 -10.80 -4.14 -0.53
N GLN A 19 -11.76 -3.22 -0.46
CA GLN A 19 -12.00 -2.45 0.77
C GLN A 19 -12.45 -3.34 1.94
N THR A 20 -13.21 -4.39 1.66
CA THR A 20 -13.62 -5.40 2.65
C THR A 20 -12.40 -6.17 3.16
N ALA A 21 -11.58 -6.71 2.26
CA ALA A 21 -10.36 -7.41 2.62
C ALA A 21 -9.36 -6.52 3.38
N LEU A 22 -9.27 -5.23 3.02
CA LEU A 22 -8.45 -4.26 3.73
C LEU A 22 -8.97 -4.02 5.16
N ASN A 23 -10.29 -3.93 5.37
CA ASN A 23 -10.87 -3.80 6.71
C ASN A 23 -10.58 -5.03 7.57
N GLU A 24 -10.66 -6.24 7.00
CA GLU A 24 -10.30 -7.47 7.69
C GLU A 24 -8.84 -7.44 8.14
N LEU A 25 -7.95 -6.97 7.26
CA LEU A 25 -6.54 -6.82 7.59
C LEU A 25 -6.29 -5.75 8.67
N VAL A 26 -7.00 -4.62 8.64
CA VAL A 26 -6.92 -3.59 9.70
C VAL A 26 -7.36 -4.18 11.04
N THR A 27 -8.47 -4.94 11.04
CA THR A 27 -8.98 -5.60 12.25
C THR A 27 -7.99 -6.63 12.78
N LEU A 28 -7.34 -7.40 11.88
CA LEU A 28 -6.30 -8.34 12.27
C LEU A 28 -5.09 -7.63 12.90
N ALA A 29 -4.77 -6.42 12.45
CA ALA A 29 -3.66 -5.62 12.97
C ALA A 29 -3.92 -5.00 14.35
N ASP A 30 -5.17 -5.02 14.85
CA ASP A 30 -5.47 -4.57 16.22
C ASP A 30 -4.93 -5.55 17.28
N ASP A 31 -4.89 -6.85 16.96
CA ASP A 31 -4.48 -7.91 17.90
C ASP A 31 -3.11 -8.52 17.54
N GLU A 32 -2.70 -8.45 16.28
CA GLU A 32 -1.52 -9.13 15.74
C GLU A 32 -0.64 -8.20 14.89
N VAL A 33 0.55 -8.67 14.51
CA VAL A 33 1.45 -7.94 13.59
C VAL A 33 1.52 -8.68 12.24
N PRO A 34 0.52 -8.49 11.35
CA PRO A 34 0.46 -9.23 10.10
C PRO A 34 1.60 -8.82 9.15
N VAL A 35 2.16 -9.81 8.46
CA VAL A 35 3.21 -9.60 7.45
C VAL A 35 2.68 -9.95 6.05
N ILE A 36 2.72 -8.97 5.15
CA ILE A 36 2.38 -9.16 3.74
C ILE A 36 3.66 -9.36 2.94
N VAL A 37 3.79 -10.54 2.32
CA VAL A 37 4.95 -10.90 1.49
C VAL A 37 4.60 -10.88 0.01
N CYS A 38 5.57 -10.54 -0.83
CA CYS A 38 5.45 -10.50 -2.28
C CYS A 38 6.71 -11.11 -2.90
N ALA A 39 6.64 -11.60 -4.14
CA ALA A 39 7.79 -12.22 -4.80
C ALA A 39 8.90 -11.21 -5.18
N GLU A 40 8.54 -9.94 -5.35
CA GLU A 40 9.44 -8.87 -5.69
C GLU A 40 10.23 -8.38 -4.48
N ALA A 41 11.56 -8.33 -4.64
CA ALA A 41 12.47 -7.83 -3.61
C ALA A 41 12.17 -6.38 -3.18
N VAL A 42 11.62 -5.54 -4.07
CA VAL A 42 11.43 -4.10 -3.82
C VAL A 42 9.95 -3.70 -3.76
N TYR A 43 9.53 -3.08 -2.66
CA TYR A 43 8.11 -2.77 -2.42
C TYR A 43 7.53 -1.79 -3.46
N TRP A 44 8.34 -0.84 -3.95
CA TRP A 44 7.90 0.21 -4.88
C TRP A 44 7.59 -0.25 -6.30
N ARG A 45 7.82 -1.53 -6.63
CA ARG A 45 7.51 -2.11 -7.94
C ARG A 45 6.40 -3.15 -7.93
N CYS A 46 5.84 -3.45 -6.76
CA CYS A 46 4.84 -4.50 -6.58
C CYS A 46 3.56 -3.97 -5.93
N HIS A 47 2.54 -4.83 -5.86
CA HIS A 47 1.23 -4.46 -5.35
C HIS A 47 1.22 -4.08 -3.86
N ARG A 48 2.18 -4.57 -3.05
CA ARG A 48 2.22 -4.25 -1.60
C ARG A 48 2.39 -2.76 -1.31
N ARG A 49 2.96 -1.95 -2.22
CA ARG A 49 2.95 -0.49 -2.05
C ARG A 49 1.53 0.09 -2.09
N ILE A 50 0.65 -0.48 -2.91
CA ILE A 50 -0.73 -0.03 -2.98
C ILE A 50 -1.44 -0.37 -1.68
N VAL A 51 -1.33 -1.62 -1.21
CA VAL A 51 -1.89 -2.04 0.09
C VAL A 51 -1.36 -1.17 1.23
N ALA A 52 -0.05 -0.92 1.29
CA ALA A 52 0.57 -0.09 2.31
C ALA A 52 0.04 1.36 2.30
N ASN A 53 -0.06 2.01 1.13
CA ASN A 53 -0.67 3.33 1.05
C ASN A 53 -2.10 3.36 1.60
N TRP A 54 -2.90 2.35 1.28
CA TRP A 54 -4.27 2.23 1.78
C TRP A 54 -4.31 2.00 3.29
N LEU A 55 -3.40 1.21 3.84
CA LEU A 55 -3.29 1.02 5.30
C LEU A 55 -2.93 2.33 6.02
N LEU A 56 -2.04 3.15 5.44
CA LEU A 56 -1.74 4.48 6.00
C LEU A 56 -2.99 5.37 6.07
N THR A 57 -3.88 5.33 5.06
CA THR A 57 -5.13 6.13 5.10
C THR A 57 -6.13 5.64 6.14
N ARG A 58 -5.91 4.44 6.70
CA ARG A 58 -6.70 3.88 7.82
C ARG A 58 -6.04 4.09 9.17
N GLY A 59 -4.92 4.82 9.22
CA GLY A 59 -4.19 5.11 10.45
C GLY A 59 -3.27 3.98 10.92
N CYS A 60 -3.07 2.94 10.11
CA CYS A 60 -2.11 1.88 10.43
C CYS A 60 -0.68 2.35 10.17
N GLU A 61 0.24 1.99 11.05
CA GLU A 61 1.68 2.10 10.80
C GLU A 61 2.12 0.92 9.92
N VAL A 62 2.87 1.19 8.86
CA VAL A 62 3.38 0.15 7.96
C VAL A 62 4.88 0.26 7.85
N VAL A 63 5.57 -0.86 8.00
CA VAL A 63 7.03 -0.95 7.91
C VAL A 63 7.41 -1.84 6.73
N ASN A 64 8.30 -1.36 5.86
CA ASN A 64 8.87 -2.13 4.76
C ASN A 64 10.13 -2.84 5.24
N ILE A 65 10.11 -4.17 5.28
CA ILE A 65 11.28 -4.99 5.60
C ILE A 65 12.05 -5.27 4.31
N PHE A 66 13.34 -4.92 4.28
CA PHE A 66 14.23 -5.12 3.13
C PHE A 66 15.24 -6.24 3.36
N GLU A 67 15.92 -6.17 4.51
CA GLU A 67 17.00 -7.06 4.90
C GLU A 67 16.90 -7.32 6.40
N THR A 68 17.71 -8.25 6.93
CA THR A 68 17.68 -8.64 8.35
C THR A 68 17.80 -7.44 9.30
N ASP A 69 18.63 -6.46 8.95
CA ASP A 69 18.91 -5.28 9.79
C ASP A 69 18.37 -3.99 9.17
N ARG A 70 17.51 -4.08 8.15
CA ARG A 70 16.98 -2.91 7.44
C ARG A 70 15.47 -2.99 7.26
N ALA A 71 14.79 -2.07 7.92
CA ALA A 71 13.39 -1.78 7.72
C ALA A 71 13.16 -0.27 7.73
N ASP A 72 12.33 0.22 6.83
CA ASP A 72 11.99 1.65 6.71
C ASP A 72 10.47 1.82 6.82
N GLU A 73 10.01 2.84 7.55
CA GLU A 73 8.60 3.21 7.60
C GLU A 73 8.07 3.48 6.18
N HIS A 74 6.83 3.08 5.93
CA HIS A 74 6.19 3.33 4.66
C HIS A 74 5.71 4.77 4.61
N GLU A 75 6.22 5.51 3.63
CA GLU A 75 5.70 6.83 3.29
C GLU A 75 4.71 6.71 2.13
N LEU A 76 3.66 7.52 2.16
CA LEU A 76 2.69 7.59 1.08
C LEU A 76 3.41 7.88 -0.24
N THR A 77 3.17 7.05 -1.26
CA THR A 77 3.74 7.27 -2.60
C THR A 77 3.52 8.72 -3.04
N ARG A 78 4.60 9.41 -3.45
CA ARG A 78 4.60 10.85 -3.76
C ARG A 78 3.48 11.36 -4.68
N PHE A 79 3.05 10.53 -5.64
CA PHE A 79 2.04 10.86 -6.65
C PHE A 79 0.68 10.21 -6.34
N ALA A 80 0.54 9.56 -5.20
CA ALA A 80 -0.76 9.10 -4.72
C ALA A 80 -1.59 10.30 -4.28
N LYS A 81 -2.86 10.31 -4.66
CA LYS A 81 -3.86 11.26 -4.16
C LYS A 81 -4.81 10.54 -3.23
N VAL A 82 -5.01 11.10 -2.05
CA VAL A 82 -5.96 10.60 -1.05
C VAL A 82 -7.18 11.52 -1.01
N SER A 83 -8.36 10.94 -1.19
CA SER A 83 -9.64 11.64 -1.13
C SER A 83 -10.70 10.70 -0.56
N ASP A 84 -11.42 11.14 0.47
CA ASP A 84 -12.50 10.35 1.11
C ASP A 84 -12.06 8.94 1.53
N GLY A 85 -10.83 8.82 2.06
CA GLY A 85 -10.24 7.54 2.46
C GLY A 85 -9.82 6.63 1.30
N ARG A 86 -9.96 7.07 0.04
CA ARG A 86 -9.55 6.34 -1.15
C ARG A 86 -8.19 6.81 -1.66
N VAL A 87 -7.36 5.87 -2.11
CA VAL A 87 -6.06 6.15 -2.72
C VAL A 87 -6.15 5.97 -4.23
N THR A 88 -5.77 7.01 -4.97
CA THR A 88 -5.69 6.97 -6.44
C THR A 88 -4.30 7.37 -6.92
N TYR A 89 -3.94 6.97 -8.14
CA TYR A 89 -2.64 7.22 -8.74
C TYR A 89 -2.82 7.81 -10.14
N PRO A 90 -3.13 9.11 -10.27
CA PRO A 90 -3.21 9.76 -11.56
C PRO A 90 -1.86 9.69 -12.27
N ALA A 91 -1.88 9.69 -13.61
CA ALA A 91 -0.68 9.93 -14.37
C ALA A 91 -0.10 11.30 -13.97
N ASP A 92 1.23 11.38 -13.92
CA ASP A 92 1.93 12.64 -13.71
C ASP A 92 1.56 13.57 -14.87
N GLU A 93 0.66 14.53 -14.63
CA GLU A 93 0.37 15.61 -15.57
C GLU A 93 1.51 16.63 -15.48
N SER A 94 2.64 16.28 -16.08
CA SER A 94 3.73 17.20 -16.42
C SER A 94 3.54 17.72 -17.85
#